data_AF-A0A511QN39-F1
#
_entry.id   AF-A0A511QN39-F1
#
_cell.length_a   1.000
_cell.length_b   1.000
_cell.length_c   1.000
_cell.angle_alpha   90.00
_cell.angle_beta   90.00
_cell.angle_gamma   90.00
#
_symmetry.space_group_name_H-M   'P 1'
#
loop_
_entity.id
_entity.type
_entity.pdbx_description
1 polymer ?
#
loop_
_entity_poly.entity_id
_entity_poly.type
_entity_poly.pdbx_seq_one_letter_code
_entity_poly.pdbx_strand_id
1 'polypeptide(L)'
;MSDKENKINEEELAQAAHEAEQVAEEVTEEAEVIGGEGDIEWNEETDAEVEESKVAQLEAALLQTEMRLKEQQDSVIRAKAEVENMRRRTEQEISKARKFAINKFAEELLPVIDNLERAMEAADSENEVVKPFLEGIEMTHKSFTDVVSKNGLVEINPVGEAFNPELHNAVSMVESPDHESNTVTIVLQKGYELNGRVVRPAMVMVAK
;
A
#
# COMPACT_ATOMS: atom_id res chain seq x y z
N MET A 1 24.74 -10.69 -0.83
CA MET A 1 25.71 -10.97 0.26
C MET A 1 25.32 -12.30 0.90
N SER A 2 24.09 -12.42 1.42
CA SER A 2 23.41 -13.66 1.87
C SER A 2 23.69 -14.95 1.07
N ASP A 3 23.47 -14.96 -0.26
CA ASP A 3 23.51 -16.24 -1.01
C ASP A 3 24.92 -16.83 -1.21
N LYS A 4 25.97 -16.01 -1.13
CA LYS A 4 27.36 -16.49 -1.20
C LYS A 4 27.84 -16.96 0.17
N GLU A 5 27.46 -16.28 1.24
CA GLU A 5 27.80 -16.68 2.61
C GLU A 5 27.07 -17.97 3.01
N ASN A 6 25.80 -18.16 2.62
CA ASN A 6 25.10 -19.43 2.86
C ASN A 6 25.71 -20.62 2.10
N LYS A 7 26.21 -20.40 0.87
CA LYS A 7 26.92 -21.45 0.12
C LYS A 7 28.24 -21.86 0.75
N ILE A 8 29.00 -20.90 1.26
CA ILE A 8 30.28 -21.16 1.93
C ILE A 8 30.01 -21.95 3.23
N ASN A 9 28.98 -21.58 3.98
CA ASN A 9 28.58 -22.31 5.18
C ASN A 9 28.04 -23.73 4.89
N GLU A 10 27.33 -23.97 3.78
CA GLU A 10 26.90 -25.32 3.37
C GLU A 10 28.08 -26.22 2.97
N GLU A 11 29.09 -25.66 2.29
CA GLU A 11 30.32 -26.39 1.92
C GLU A 11 31.15 -26.75 3.17
N GLU A 12 31.26 -25.85 4.15
CA GLU A 12 31.93 -26.10 5.43
C GLU A 12 31.20 -27.17 6.28
N LEU A 13 29.85 -27.16 6.29
CA LEU A 13 29.05 -28.17 7.01
C LEU A 13 29.18 -29.55 6.36
N ALA A 14 29.28 -29.59 5.02
CA ALA A 14 29.52 -30.83 4.29
C ALA A 14 30.94 -31.37 4.52
N GLN A 15 31.94 -30.51 4.61
CA GLN A 15 33.31 -30.90 4.97
C GLN A 15 33.41 -31.42 6.41
N ALA A 16 32.83 -30.72 7.38
CA ALA A 16 32.84 -31.15 8.78
C ALA A 16 32.05 -32.47 8.99
N ALA A 17 30.94 -32.67 8.27
CA ALA A 17 30.21 -33.93 8.30
C ALA A 17 30.99 -35.09 7.66
N HIS A 18 31.71 -34.82 6.56
CA HIS A 18 32.57 -35.80 5.90
C HIS A 18 33.78 -36.18 6.76
N GLU A 19 34.41 -35.21 7.43
CA GLU A 19 35.49 -35.47 8.40
C GLU A 19 34.98 -36.28 9.59
N ALA A 20 33.80 -35.96 10.13
CA ALA A 20 33.20 -36.75 11.22
C ALA A 20 32.86 -38.19 10.80
N GLU A 21 32.46 -38.41 9.55
CA GLU A 21 32.16 -39.74 9.00
C GLU A 21 33.44 -40.55 8.74
N GLN A 22 34.50 -39.92 8.22
CA GLN A 22 35.81 -40.57 8.03
C GLN A 22 36.46 -40.97 9.35
N VAL A 23 36.44 -40.09 10.36
CA VAL A 23 37.00 -40.40 11.69
C VAL A 23 36.18 -41.51 12.37
N ALA A 24 34.86 -41.55 12.17
CA ALA A 24 34.04 -42.64 12.68
C ALA A 24 34.34 -43.99 12.00
N GLU A 25 34.65 -43.97 10.69
CA GLU A 25 34.99 -45.16 9.90
C GLU A 25 36.37 -45.72 10.31
N GLU A 26 37.39 -44.87 10.49
CA GLU A 26 38.72 -45.25 10.99
C GLU A 26 38.65 -45.88 12.39
N VAL A 27 37.90 -45.28 13.32
CA VAL A 27 37.70 -45.82 14.68
C VAL A 27 37.00 -47.19 14.66
N THR A 28 36.09 -47.42 13.71
CA THR A 28 35.43 -48.74 13.57
C THR A 28 36.34 -49.80 12.96
N GLU A 29 37.20 -49.44 12.00
CA GLU A 29 38.18 -50.37 11.43
C GLU A 29 39.25 -50.77 12.47
N GLU A 30 39.76 -49.82 13.26
CA GLU A 30 40.71 -50.12 14.34
C GLU A 30 40.10 -51.02 15.44
N ALA A 31 38.83 -50.80 15.79
CA ALA A 31 38.12 -51.64 16.75
C ALA A 31 37.89 -53.08 16.27
N GLU A 32 37.74 -53.29 14.94
CA GLU A 32 37.58 -54.64 14.35
C GLU A 32 38.90 -55.42 14.33
N VAL A 33 40.05 -54.73 14.23
CA VAL A 33 41.40 -55.33 14.28
C VAL A 33 41.75 -55.88 15.68
N ILE A 34 41.14 -55.36 16.74
CA ILE A 34 41.40 -55.74 18.14
C ILE A 34 40.61 -57.00 18.58
N GLY A 35 39.74 -57.57 17.72
CA GLY A 35 38.86 -58.71 18.01
C GLY A 35 39.51 -60.11 18.16
N GLY A 36 40.72 -60.22 18.70
CA GLY A 36 41.38 -61.49 19.03
C GLY A 36 41.77 -61.55 20.52
N GLU A 37 41.32 -62.58 21.23
CA GLU A 37 41.55 -62.78 22.69
C GLU A 37 43.02 -62.57 23.11
N GLY A 38 43.30 -61.43 23.75
CA GLY A 38 44.56 -61.13 24.42
C GLY A 38 44.54 -59.72 25.02
N ASP A 39 44.86 -59.64 26.32
CA ASP A 39 45.01 -58.45 27.18
C ASP A 39 44.61 -57.07 26.61
N ILE A 40 43.57 -56.47 27.20
CA ILE A 40 43.17 -55.08 26.96
C ILE A 40 44.25 -54.17 27.56
N GLU A 41 45.28 -53.86 26.76
CA GLU A 41 46.10 -52.66 26.96
C GLU A 41 45.19 -51.45 26.74
N TRP A 42 45.13 -50.57 27.74
CA TRP A 42 44.43 -49.30 27.65
C TRP A 42 45.15 -48.45 26.59
N ASN A 43 44.57 -48.36 25.39
CA ASN A 43 45.20 -47.69 24.26
C ASN A 43 44.84 -46.19 24.28
N GLU A 44 45.76 -45.34 24.76
CA GLU A 44 45.57 -43.87 24.80
C GLU A 44 45.30 -43.27 23.39
N GLU A 45 45.74 -43.93 22.31
CA GLU A 45 45.43 -43.54 20.92
C GLU A 45 43.94 -43.67 20.58
N THR A 46 43.28 -44.75 21.01
CA THR A 46 41.82 -44.92 20.78
C THR A 46 40.95 -43.94 21.55
N ASP A 47 41.41 -43.47 22.72
CA ASP A 47 40.69 -42.45 23.50
C ASP A 47 40.84 -41.05 22.87
N ALA A 48 41.99 -40.77 22.24
CA ALA A 48 42.24 -39.52 21.51
C ALA A 48 41.39 -39.40 20.24
N GLU A 49 41.26 -40.47 19.45
CA GLU A 49 40.40 -40.48 18.24
C GLU A 49 38.91 -40.40 18.57
N VAL A 50 38.48 -40.98 19.70
CA VAL A 50 37.10 -40.85 20.20
C VAL A 50 36.81 -39.43 20.70
N GLU A 51 37.80 -38.74 21.28
CA GLU A 51 37.67 -37.31 21.58
C GLU A 51 37.61 -36.45 20.32
N GLU A 52 38.45 -36.72 19.31
CA GLU A 52 38.48 -35.99 18.05
C GLU A 52 37.16 -36.14 17.25
N SER A 53 36.59 -37.35 17.22
CA SER A 53 35.25 -37.61 16.66
C SER A 53 34.14 -36.81 17.37
N LYS A 54 34.17 -36.74 18.70
CA LYS A 54 33.21 -35.95 19.48
C LYS A 54 33.37 -34.46 19.24
N VAL A 55 34.60 -33.96 19.12
CA VAL A 55 34.88 -32.56 18.79
C VAL A 55 34.34 -32.22 17.41
N ALA A 56 34.60 -33.04 16.39
CA ALA A 56 34.07 -32.85 15.04
C ALA A 56 32.52 -32.85 15.00
N GLN A 57 31.87 -33.77 15.73
CA GLN A 57 30.40 -33.79 15.84
C GLN A 57 29.84 -32.54 16.53
N LEU A 58 30.52 -32.04 17.57
CA LEU A 58 30.13 -30.82 18.29
C LEU A 58 30.31 -29.58 17.42
N GLU A 59 31.37 -29.52 16.61
CA GLU A 59 31.63 -28.43 15.67
C GLU A 59 30.59 -28.42 14.53
N ALA A 60 30.26 -29.57 13.97
CA ALA A 60 29.19 -29.70 12.97
C ALA A 60 27.82 -29.29 13.56
N ALA A 61 27.52 -29.68 14.80
CA ALA A 61 26.31 -29.27 15.50
C ALA A 61 26.29 -27.75 15.76
N LEU A 62 27.43 -27.17 16.17
CA LEU A 62 27.58 -25.73 16.37
C LEU A 62 27.28 -24.97 15.05
N LEU A 63 27.94 -25.35 13.95
CA LEU A 63 27.75 -24.71 12.64
C LEU A 63 26.29 -24.80 12.18
N GLN A 64 25.64 -25.96 12.36
CA GLN A 64 24.23 -26.15 12.02
C GLN A 64 23.31 -25.26 12.87
N THR A 65 23.59 -25.11 14.16
CA THR A 65 22.81 -24.22 15.03
C THR A 65 23.02 -22.75 14.68
N GLU A 66 24.23 -22.34 14.31
CA GLU A 66 24.54 -20.98 13.89
C GLU A 66 23.85 -20.62 12.56
N MET A 67 23.82 -21.54 11.60
CA MET A 67 23.08 -21.36 10.35
C MET A 67 21.58 -21.22 10.60
N ARG A 68 20.99 -22.12 11.39
CA ARG A 68 19.56 -22.02 11.77
C ARG A 68 19.26 -20.72 12.51
N LEU A 69 20.18 -20.26 13.37
CA LEU A 69 20.04 -19.00 14.09
C LEU A 69 20.05 -17.82 13.11
N LYS A 70 20.98 -17.79 12.15
CA LYS A 70 21.04 -16.74 11.11
C LYS A 70 19.77 -16.74 10.27
N GLU A 71 19.30 -17.90 9.79
CA GLU A 71 18.05 -18.01 9.03
C GLU A 71 16.84 -17.50 9.83
N GLN A 72 16.76 -17.84 11.12
CA GLN A 72 15.69 -17.35 12.00
C GLN A 72 15.79 -15.84 12.23
N GLN A 73 17.00 -15.30 12.42
CA GLN A 73 17.22 -13.87 12.57
C GLN A 73 16.79 -13.10 11.32
N ASP A 74 17.16 -13.58 10.14
CA ASP A 74 16.77 -13.00 8.86
C ASP A 74 15.25 -13.06 8.65
N SER A 75 14.63 -14.19 9.01
CA SER A 75 13.18 -14.37 9.00
C SER A 75 12.49 -13.36 9.92
N VAL A 76 12.99 -13.17 11.14
CA VAL A 76 12.45 -12.20 12.11
C VAL A 76 12.61 -10.76 11.62
N ILE A 77 13.76 -10.41 11.03
CA ILE A 77 14.00 -9.06 10.48
C ILE A 77 13.03 -8.79 9.32
N ARG A 78 12.86 -9.76 8.42
CA ARG A 78 11.92 -9.66 7.29
C ARG A 78 10.47 -9.52 7.79
N ALA A 79 10.06 -10.37 8.73
CA ALA A 79 8.72 -10.31 9.31
C ALA A 79 8.46 -8.94 9.99
N LYS A 80 9.45 -8.40 10.73
CA LYS A 80 9.35 -7.05 11.31
C LYS A 80 9.20 -5.98 10.24
N ALA A 81 9.96 -6.06 9.15
CA ALA A 81 9.86 -5.12 8.03
C ALA A 81 8.49 -5.19 7.34
N GLU A 82 7.92 -6.40 7.17
CA GLU A 82 6.57 -6.59 6.63
C GLU A 82 5.50 -5.97 7.53
N VAL A 83 5.60 -6.15 8.85
CA VAL A 83 4.67 -5.55 9.82
C VAL A 83 4.74 -4.02 9.76
N GLU A 84 5.93 -3.43 9.69
CA GLU A 84 6.08 -1.97 9.61
C GLU A 84 5.53 -1.41 8.29
N ASN A 85 5.79 -2.11 7.17
CA ASN A 85 5.23 -1.75 5.87
C ASN A 85 3.70 -1.86 5.85
N MET A 86 3.14 -2.92 6.44
CA MET A 86 1.70 -3.10 6.59
C MET A 86 1.12 -1.97 7.43
N ARG A 87 1.71 -1.65 8.58
CA ARG A 87 1.28 -0.56 9.46
C ARG A 87 1.22 0.78 8.71
N ARG A 88 2.30 1.15 8.02
CA ARG A 88 2.36 2.38 7.21
C ARG A 88 1.28 2.39 6.12
N ARG A 89 1.03 1.25 5.48
CA ARG A 89 -0.02 1.14 4.45
C ARG A 89 -1.41 1.29 5.06
N THR A 90 -1.69 0.63 6.17
CA THR A 90 -2.96 0.71 6.88
C THR A 90 -3.24 2.12 7.39
N GLU A 91 -2.24 2.84 7.91
CA GLU A 91 -2.40 4.23 8.32
C GLU A 91 -2.79 5.14 7.14
N GLN A 92 -2.20 4.93 5.97
CA GLN A 92 -2.58 5.65 4.74
C GLN A 92 -3.98 5.28 4.27
N GLU A 93 -4.35 3.99 4.31
CA GLU A 93 -5.69 3.51 3.96
C GLU A 93 -6.76 4.07 4.89
N ILE A 94 -6.52 4.09 6.21
CA ILE A 94 -7.42 4.69 7.20
C ILE A 94 -7.59 6.19 6.96
N SER A 95 -6.49 6.91 6.70
CA SER A 95 -6.54 8.35 6.41
C SER A 95 -7.37 8.63 5.16
N LYS A 96 -7.18 7.84 4.08
CA LYS A 96 -7.99 7.93 2.86
C LYS A 96 -9.45 7.59 3.14
N ALA A 97 -9.72 6.50 3.85
CA ALA A 97 -11.08 6.08 4.19
C ALA A 97 -11.81 7.17 4.98
N ARG A 98 -11.15 7.84 5.94
CA ARG A 98 -11.73 8.97 6.68
C ARG A 98 -12.02 10.17 5.78
N LYS A 99 -11.07 10.57 4.93
CA LYS A 99 -11.23 11.71 4.01
C LYS A 99 -12.37 11.50 3.01
N PHE A 100 -12.63 10.27 2.59
CA PHE A 100 -13.62 9.95 1.57
C PHE A 100 -14.82 9.17 2.11
N ALA A 101 -15.00 9.09 3.43
CA ALA A 101 -16.10 8.35 4.06
C ALA A 101 -17.47 8.89 3.63
N ILE A 102 -17.56 10.21 3.44
CA ILE A 102 -18.80 10.89 3.04
C ILE A 102 -18.98 10.95 1.52
N ASN A 103 -18.14 10.32 0.71
CA ASN A 103 -18.16 10.49 -0.74
C ASN A 103 -19.52 10.12 -1.36
N LYS A 104 -20.04 8.94 -1.02
CA LYS A 104 -21.34 8.49 -1.51
C LYS A 104 -22.48 9.40 -1.06
N PHE A 105 -22.42 9.85 0.19
CA PHE A 105 -23.42 10.77 0.74
C PHE A 105 -23.36 12.14 0.05
N ALA A 106 -22.17 12.67 -0.20
CA ALA A 106 -21.97 13.91 -0.94
C ALA A 106 -22.52 13.80 -2.37
N GLU A 107 -22.25 12.69 -3.07
CA GLU A 107 -22.77 12.41 -4.40
C GLU A 107 -24.31 12.40 -4.44
N GLU A 108 -24.95 11.75 -3.47
CA GLU A 108 -26.42 11.71 -3.34
C GLU A 108 -27.03 13.07 -2.95
N LEU A 109 -26.25 13.99 -2.36
CA LEU A 109 -26.70 15.34 -2.05
C LEU A 109 -26.60 16.31 -3.24
N LEU A 110 -25.74 16.05 -4.22
CA LEU A 110 -25.56 16.98 -5.35
C LEU A 110 -26.87 17.27 -6.12
N PRO A 111 -27.76 16.28 -6.39
CA PRO A 111 -29.06 16.56 -7.02
C PRO A 111 -29.93 17.53 -6.22
N VAL A 112 -29.77 17.60 -4.90
CA VAL A 112 -30.51 18.56 -4.06
C VAL A 112 -30.02 19.97 -4.33
N ILE A 113 -28.71 20.18 -4.41
CA ILE A 113 -28.11 21.48 -4.78
C ILE A 113 -28.58 21.88 -6.17
N ASP A 114 -28.48 20.97 -7.14
CA ASP A 114 -28.88 21.23 -8.53
C ASP A 114 -30.36 21.60 -8.65
N ASN A 115 -31.23 20.99 -7.83
CA ASN A 115 -32.65 21.31 -7.84
C ASN A 115 -32.93 22.68 -7.23
N LEU A 116 -32.17 23.11 -6.22
CA LEU A 116 -32.26 24.48 -5.70
C LEU A 116 -31.82 25.49 -6.77
N GLU A 117 -30.73 25.21 -7.49
CA GLU A 117 -30.27 26.06 -8.61
C GLU A 117 -31.30 26.12 -9.73
N ARG A 118 -31.82 24.96 -10.16
CA ARG A 118 -32.89 24.87 -11.17
C ARG A 118 -34.15 25.62 -10.74
N ALA A 119 -34.51 25.57 -9.45
CA ALA A 119 -35.66 26.30 -8.93
C ALA A 119 -35.45 27.82 -9.00
N MET A 120 -34.23 28.29 -8.71
CA MET A 120 -33.86 29.71 -8.85
C MET A 120 -33.87 30.15 -10.32
N GLU A 121 -33.35 29.33 -11.24
CA GLU A 121 -33.34 29.61 -12.68
C GLU A 121 -34.73 29.62 -13.32
N ALA A 122 -35.64 28.76 -12.86
CA ALA A 122 -36.99 28.64 -13.41
C ALA A 122 -37.98 29.66 -12.84
N ALA A 123 -37.64 30.34 -11.75
CA ALA A 123 -38.52 31.27 -11.09
C ALA A 123 -38.62 32.61 -11.84
N ASP A 124 -39.83 33.16 -11.91
CA ASP A 124 -40.07 34.49 -12.46
C ASP A 124 -39.64 35.55 -11.44
N SER A 125 -38.43 36.08 -11.62
CA SER A 125 -37.83 37.08 -10.74
C SER A 125 -38.53 38.43 -10.77
N GLU A 126 -39.41 38.69 -11.76
CA GLU A 126 -40.19 39.94 -11.84
C GLU A 126 -41.49 39.86 -11.05
N ASN A 127 -41.95 38.66 -10.69
CA ASN A 127 -43.18 38.48 -9.93
C ASN A 127 -42.97 38.80 -8.43
N GLU A 128 -43.61 39.87 -7.95
CA GLU A 128 -43.50 40.35 -6.55
C GLU A 128 -43.92 39.31 -5.50
N VAL A 129 -44.79 38.35 -5.85
CA VAL A 129 -45.20 37.28 -4.93
C VAL A 129 -44.10 36.21 -4.82
N VAL A 130 -43.31 36.00 -5.87
CA VAL A 130 -42.27 34.95 -5.95
C VAL A 130 -40.93 35.44 -5.39
N LYS A 131 -40.63 36.75 -5.48
CA LYS A 131 -39.39 37.36 -4.98
C LYS A 131 -39.00 36.95 -3.54
N PRO A 132 -39.89 36.99 -2.52
CA PRO A 132 -39.53 36.59 -1.16
C PRO A 132 -39.19 35.09 -1.02
N PHE A 133 -39.82 34.24 -1.83
CA PHE A 133 -39.51 32.82 -1.86
C PHE A 133 -38.16 32.55 -2.50
N LEU A 134 -37.84 33.25 -3.60
CA LEU A 134 -36.53 33.19 -4.26
C LEU A 134 -35.41 33.57 -3.29
N GLU A 135 -35.56 34.67 -2.55
CA GLU A 135 -34.58 35.10 -1.55
C GLU A 135 -34.36 34.03 -0.46
N GLY A 136 -35.44 33.40 0.02
CA GLY A 136 -35.34 32.30 0.98
C GLY A 136 -34.64 31.05 0.42
N ILE A 137 -34.88 30.72 -0.85
CA ILE A 137 -34.19 29.62 -1.55
C ILE A 137 -32.71 29.94 -1.72
N GLU A 138 -32.36 31.16 -2.13
CA GLU A 138 -30.98 31.62 -2.30
C GLU A 138 -30.21 31.58 -0.98
N MET A 139 -30.82 32.05 0.11
CA MET A 139 -30.24 31.94 1.46
C MET A 139 -30.00 30.48 1.88
N THR A 140 -30.92 29.59 1.52
CA THR A 140 -30.81 28.16 1.83
C THR A 140 -29.71 27.50 1.00
N HIS A 141 -29.65 27.78 -0.30
CA HIS A 141 -28.60 27.32 -1.20
C HIS A 141 -27.22 27.76 -0.71
N LYS A 142 -27.06 29.05 -0.37
CA LYS A 142 -25.82 29.59 0.18
C LYS A 142 -25.42 28.92 1.49
N SER A 143 -26.37 28.75 2.41
CA SER A 143 -26.09 28.07 3.68
C SER A 143 -25.69 26.60 3.45
N PHE A 144 -26.30 25.95 2.46
CA PHE A 144 -25.98 24.57 2.09
C PHE A 144 -24.59 24.46 1.48
N THR A 145 -24.24 25.32 0.51
CA THR A 145 -22.92 25.36 -0.14
C THR A 145 -21.81 25.69 0.87
N ASP A 146 -22.07 26.60 1.81
CA ASP A 146 -21.16 26.91 2.93
C ASP A 146 -20.92 25.70 3.85
N VAL A 147 -21.93 24.86 4.08
CA VAL A 147 -21.78 23.67 4.94
C VAL A 147 -21.01 22.57 4.21
N VAL A 148 -21.31 22.30 2.94
CA VAL A 148 -20.61 21.24 2.19
C VAL A 148 -19.15 21.62 1.91
N SER A 149 -18.85 22.89 1.63
CA SER A 149 -17.48 23.38 1.44
C SER A 149 -16.62 23.24 2.70
N LYS A 150 -17.18 23.53 3.89
CA LYS A 150 -16.50 23.27 5.18
C LYS A 150 -16.17 21.79 5.40
N ASN A 151 -16.91 20.87 4.78
CA ASN A 151 -16.67 19.43 4.84
C ASN A 151 -15.81 18.92 3.67
N GLY A 152 -15.18 19.84 2.92
CA GLY A 152 -14.23 19.53 1.86
C GLY A 152 -14.84 19.30 0.47
N LEU A 153 -16.14 19.56 0.29
CA LEU A 153 -16.80 19.50 -1.02
C LEU A 153 -16.75 20.87 -1.71
N VAL A 154 -15.89 21.02 -2.71
CA VAL A 154 -15.64 22.28 -3.42
C VAL A 154 -16.32 22.25 -4.78
N GLU A 155 -16.96 23.36 -5.14
CA GLU A 155 -17.63 23.56 -6.43
C GLU A 155 -16.61 23.75 -7.57
N ILE A 156 -16.88 23.11 -8.70
CA ILE A 156 -16.14 23.27 -9.96
C ILE A 156 -17.09 23.98 -10.94
N ASN A 157 -16.84 25.27 -11.17
CA ASN A 157 -17.66 26.12 -12.05
C ASN A 157 -16.76 26.92 -13.01
N PRO A 158 -16.23 26.26 -14.06
CA PRO A 158 -15.12 26.77 -14.88
C PRO A 158 -15.57 27.73 -16.00
N VAL A 159 -16.56 28.60 -15.77
CA VAL A 159 -17.02 29.53 -16.82
C VAL A 159 -15.87 30.48 -17.22
N GLY A 160 -15.51 30.48 -18.51
CA GLY A 160 -14.41 31.27 -19.05
C GLY A 160 -13.02 30.66 -18.85
N GLU A 161 -12.91 29.47 -18.25
CA GLU A 161 -11.63 28.78 -18.06
C GLU A 161 -11.35 27.79 -19.20
N ALA A 162 -10.08 27.41 -19.37
CA ALA A 162 -9.69 26.37 -20.32
C ALA A 162 -10.31 25.02 -19.95
N PHE A 163 -10.78 24.26 -20.95
CA PHE A 163 -11.34 22.94 -20.71
C PHE A 163 -10.29 21.97 -20.18
N ASN A 164 -10.56 21.38 -19.00
CA ASN A 164 -9.75 20.32 -18.41
C ASN A 164 -10.54 19.00 -18.36
N PRO A 165 -10.14 17.95 -19.11
CA PRO A 165 -10.81 16.64 -19.10
C PRO A 165 -10.84 15.93 -17.74
N GLU A 166 -9.94 16.26 -16.81
CA GLU A 166 -9.92 15.65 -15.48
C GLU A 166 -11.06 16.19 -14.59
N LEU A 167 -11.50 17.42 -14.83
CA LEU A 167 -12.48 18.14 -14.00
C LEU A 167 -13.82 18.34 -14.72
N HIS A 168 -13.82 18.37 -16.04
CA HIS A 168 -14.95 18.80 -16.87
C HIS A 168 -15.36 17.70 -17.85
N ASN A 169 -16.67 17.61 -18.11
CA ASN A 169 -17.29 16.77 -19.12
C ASN A 169 -17.91 17.66 -20.22
N ALA A 170 -17.28 17.71 -21.39
CA ALA A 170 -17.78 18.49 -22.52
C ALA A 170 -18.94 17.76 -23.22
N VAL A 171 -20.13 18.33 -23.14
CA VAL A 171 -21.35 17.75 -23.73
C VAL A 171 -21.54 18.21 -25.18
N SER A 172 -21.10 19.42 -25.51
CA SER A 172 -21.20 19.98 -26.86
C SER A 172 -20.14 21.07 -27.10
N MET A 173 -19.86 21.35 -28.38
CA MET A 173 -19.10 22.51 -28.81
C MET A 173 -20.02 23.57 -29.40
N VAL A 174 -19.76 24.84 -29.11
CA VAL A 174 -20.60 25.97 -29.55
C VAL A 174 -19.73 27.01 -30.22
N GLU A 175 -20.24 27.64 -31.28
CA GLU A 175 -19.59 28.80 -31.88
C GLU A 175 -19.72 29.98 -30.92
N SER A 176 -18.60 30.49 -30.42
CA SER A 176 -18.56 31.67 -29.56
C SER A 176 -17.54 32.65 -30.12
N PRO A 177 -17.98 33.81 -30.66
CA PRO A 177 -17.07 34.84 -31.15
C PRO A 177 -16.31 35.55 -30.02
N ASP A 178 -16.79 35.41 -28.78
CA ASP A 178 -16.27 36.10 -27.60
C ASP A 178 -15.24 35.28 -26.80
N HIS A 179 -15.07 33.99 -27.11
CA HIS A 179 -14.21 33.08 -26.35
C HIS A 179 -13.18 32.39 -27.25
N GLU A 180 -11.99 32.13 -26.70
CA GLU A 180 -10.95 31.36 -27.40
C GLU A 180 -11.36 29.89 -27.56
N SER A 181 -10.91 29.24 -28.63
CA SER A 181 -11.14 27.81 -28.87
C SER A 181 -10.67 26.98 -27.67
N ASN A 182 -11.42 25.94 -27.32
CA ASN A 182 -11.18 25.07 -26.16
C ASN A 182 -11.39 25.72 -24.77
N THR A 183 -12.14 26.82 -24.71
CA THR A 183 -12.57 27.48 -23.47
C THR A 183 -14.00 27.08 -23.10
N VAL A 184 -14.29 26.90 -21.82
CA VAL A 184 -15.65 26.64 -21.34
C VAL A 184 -16.48 27.92 -21.45
N THR A 185 -17.56 27.85 -22.24
CA THR A 185 -18.48 28.97 -22.45
C THR A 185 -19.64 28.93 -21.45
N ILE A 186 -20.24 27.76 -21.26
CA ILE A 186 -21.42 27.58 -20.40
C ILE A 186 -21.26 26.32 -19.56
N VAL A 187 -21.58 26.43 -18.28
CA VAL A 187 -21.70 25.29 -17.36
C VAL A 187 -23.18 24.94 -17.23
N LEU A 188 -23.55 23.74 -17.70
CA LEU A 188 -24.91 23.22 -17.65
C LEU A 188 -25.24 22.58 -16.30
N GLN A 189 -24.22 22.00 -15.66
CA GLN A 189 -24.32 21.42 -14.33
C GLN A 189 -22.95 21.56 -13.67
N LYS A 190 -22.92 22.16 -12.49
CA LYS A 190 -21.68 22.36 -11.75
C LYS A 190 -21.06 21.04 -11.32
N GLY A 191 -19.73 20.98 -11.37
CA GLY A 191 -18.96 19.85 -10.86
C GLY A 191 -18.66 20.03 -9.38
N TYR A 192 -18.23 18.96 -8.72
CA TYR A 192 -17.79 18.99 -7.33
C TYR A 192 -16.62 18.05 -7.09
N GLU A 193 -15.65 18.50 -6.30
CA GLU A 193 -14.56 17.69 -5.77
C GLU A 193 -14.67 17.56 -4.26
N LEU A 194 -14.35 16.39 -3.72
CA LEU A 194 -14.26 16.12 -2.30
C LEU A 194 -12.79 15.92 -1.94
N ASN A 195 -12.21 16.80 -1.13
CA ASN A 195 -10.82 16.68 -0.67
C ASN A 195 -9.80 16.44 -1.81
N GLY A 196 -10.00 17.12 -2.96
CA GLY A 196 -9.15 17.01 -4.16
C GLY A 196 -9.42 15.80 -5.06
N ARG A 197 -10.50 15.03 -4.81
CA ARG A 197 -10.97 13.98 -5.71
C ARG A 197 -12.30 14.39 -6.33
N VAL A 198 -12.38 14.36 -7.65
CA VAL A 198 -13.62 14.64 -8.38
C VAL A 198 -14.69 13.62 -7.99
N VAL A 199 -15.82 14.13 -7.48
CA VAL A 199 -17.03 13.34 -7.18
C VAL A 199 -17.92 13.34 -8.41
N ARG A 200 -18.10 14.52 -9.02
CA ARG A 200 -18.86 14.71 -10.25
C ARG A 200 -18.17 15.78 -11.10
N PRO A 201 -17.84 15.50 -12.38
CA PRO A 201 -17.28 16.51 -13.25
C PRO A 201 -18.33 17.57 -13.63
N ALA A 202 -17.89 18.79 -13.93
CA ALA A 202 -18.78 19.84 -14.42
C ALA A 202 -19.23 19.51 -15.85
N MET A 203 -20.53 19.53 -16.13
CA MET A 203 -21.02 19.40 -17.51
C MET A 203 -20.96 20.76 -18.19
N VAL A 204 -20.20 20.83 -19.28
CA VAL A 204 -19.86 22.10 -19.92
C VAL A 204 -20.07 22.08 -21.43
N MET A 205 -20.26 23.27 -21.97
CA MET A 205 -20.17 23.56 -23.40
C MET A 205 -18.88 24.32 -23.67
N VAL A 206 -18.14 23.90 -24.70
CA VAL A 206 -16.81 24.42 -25.01
C VAL A 206 -16.85 25.21 -26.32
N ALA A 207 -16.12 26.31 -26.40
CA ALA A 207 -15.98 27.09 -27.62
C ALA A 207 -15.21 26.28 -28.68
N LYS A 208 -15.74 26.27 -29.91
CA LYS A 208 -15.10 25.63 -31.07
C LYS A 208 -13.92 26.45 -31.58
#